data_AF-A0A523R5Z0-F1
#
_entry.id   AF-A0A523R5Z0-F1
#
_cell.length_a   1.000
_cell.length_b   1.000
_cell.length_c   1.000
_cell.angle_alpha   90.00
_cell.angle_beta   90.00
_cell.angle_gamma   90.00
#
_symmetry.space_group_name_H-M   'P 1'
#
loop_
_entity.id
_entity.type
_entity.pdbx_description
1 polymer ?
#
loop_
_entity_poly.entity_id
_entity_poly.type
_entity_poly.pdbx_seq_one_letter_code
_entity_poly.pdbx_strand_id
1 'polypeptide(L)'
;MNFRIWGAVTLIILGILFWLGKFGIIDFYWDRDWPVILIALGVFSLVNYFTRRKKKDSRRKKNEILKKLEKGEIDAEEAIERLKKL
;
A
#
# COMPACT_ATOMS: atom_id res chain seq x y z
N MET A 1 6.24 -4.59 -3.94
CA MET A 1 6.46 -4.29 -2.50
C MET A 1 5.36 -4.97 -1.70
N ASN A 2 5.69 -5.96 -0.87
CA ASN A 2 4.69 -6.83 -0.24
C ASN A 2 3.92 -6.06 0.84
N PHE A 3 2.58 -6.13 0.82
CA PHE A 3 1.68 -5.51 1.82
C PHE A 3 2.09 -5.85 3.26
N ARG A 4 2.62 -7.06 3.46
CA ARG A 4 3.16 -7.53 4.74
C ARG A 4 4.34 -6.69 5.25
N ILE A 5 5.21 -6.24 4.35
CA ILE A 5 6.39 -5.44 4.71
C ILE A 5 5.95 -4.03 5.11
N TRP A 6 5.04 -3.41 4.36
CA TRP A 6 4.50 -2.09 4.69
C TRP A 6 3.67 -2.09 5.99
N GLY A 7 2.87 -3.15 6.21
CA GLY A 7 2.17 -3.36 7.48
C GLY A 7 3.14 -3.55 8.64
N ALA A 8 4.20 -4.33 8.46
CA ALA A 8 5.25 -4.50 9.47
C ALA A 8 5.96 -3.19 9.80
N VAL A 9 6.32 -2.38 8.78
CA VAL A 9 6.93 -1.06 8.99
C VAL A 9 5.99 -0.13 9.77
N THR A 10 4.69 -0.13 9.45
CA THR A 10 3.69 0.67 10.17
C THR A 10 3.59 0.26 11.65
N LEU A 11 3.56 -1.05 11.92
CA LEU A 11 3.53 -1.60 13.28
C LEU A 11 4.80 -1.28 14.08
N ILE A 12 5.96 -1.32 13.42
CA ILE A 12 7.25 -0.97 14.05
C ILE A 12 7.25 0.52 14.46
N ILE A 13 6.81 1.42 13.57
CA ILE A 13 6.74 2.86 13.88
C ILE A 13 5.78 3.13 15.05
N LEU A 14 4.61 2.48 15.05
CA LEU A 14 3.65 2.58 16.16
C LEU A 14 4.22 2.05 17.48
N GLY A 15 4.93 0.91 17.44
CA GLY A 15 5.58 0.34 18.60
C GLY A 15 6.66 1.25 19.19
N ILE A 16 7.48 1.88 18.33
CA ILE A 16 8.52 2.82 18.75
C ILE A 16 7.90 4.06 19.40
N LEU A 17 6.83 4.63 18.82
CA LEU A 17 6.09 5.76 19.39
C LEU A 17 5.54 5.43 20.78
N PHE A 18 4.94 4.25 20.94
CA PHE A 18 4.40 3.80 22.23
C PHE A 18 5.52 3.56 23.26
N TRP A 19 6.66 3.01 22.83
CA TRP A 19 7.80 2.75 23.69
C TRP A 19 8.47 4.04 24.18
N LEU A 20 8.56 5.06 23.31
CA LEU A 20 9.07 6.39 23.68
C LEU A 20 8.16 7.10 24.69
N GLY A 21 6.83 6.96 24.57
CA GLY A 21 5.89 7.47 25.57
C GLY A 21 6.05 6.80 26.94
N LYS A 22 6.42 5.51 26.97
CA LYS A 22 6.65 4.76 28.22
C LYS A 22 7.95 5.16 28.95
N PHE A 23 8.91 5.76 28.26
CA PHE A 23 10.18 6.21 28.86
C PHE A 23 10.05 7.49 29.71
N GLY A 24 8.85 8.05 29.87
CA GLY A 24 8.61 9.20 30.76
C GLY A 24 9.16 10.52 30.21
N ILE A 25 9.59 10.55 28.95
CA ILE A 25 9.99 11.78 28.23
C ILE A 25 8.75 12.58 27.83
N ILE A 26 7.59 11.91 27.75
CA ILE A 26 6.27 12.48 27.44
C ILE A 26 5.27 11.81 28.39
N ASP A 27 4.69 12.54 29.34
CA ASP A 27 3.64 12.00 30.22
C ASP A 27 2.42 11.56 29.41
N PHE A 28 2.21 10.26 29.22
CA PHE A 28 1.10 9.76 28.42
C PHE A 28 -0.18 9.72 29.28
N TYR A 29 -1.08 10.68 29.08
CA TYR A 29 -2.40 10.70 29.70
C TYR A 29 -3.42 10.14 28.70
N TRP A 30 -4.21 9.15 29.11
CA TRP A 30 -5.21 8.52 28.24
C TRP A 30 -6.21 9.53 27.62
N ASP A 31 -6.50 10.64 28.33
CA ASP A 31 -7.31 11.76 27.84
C ASP A 31 -6.63 12.62 26.75
N ARG A 32 -5.30 12.64 26.68
CA ARG A 32 -4.52 13.45 25.72
C ARG A 32 -4.02 12.66 24.53
N ASP A 33 -3.68 11.38 24.74
CA ASP A 33 -2.90 10.60 23.77
C ASP A 33 -3.71 9.58 22.96
N TRP A 34 -5.03 9.50 23.19
CA TRP A 34 -5.97 8.79 22.33
C TRP A 34 -5.89 9.15 20.82
N PRO A 35 -5.47 10.36 20.38
CA PRO A 35 -5.33 10.69 18.96
C PRO A 35 -4.29 9.82 18.24
N VAL A 36 -3.33 9.21 18.95
CA VAL A 36 -2.34 8.32 18.35
C VAL A 36 -3.00 7.08 17.73
N ILE A 37 -4.07 6.57 18.35
CA ILE A 37 -4.86 5.45 17.80
C ILE A 37 -5.60 5.88 16.53
N LEU A 38 -6.13 7.12 16.50
CA LEU A 38 -6.74 7.67 15.29
C LEU A 38 -5.73 7.85 14.15
N ILE A 39 -4.52 8.33 14.47
CA ILE A 39 -3.43 8.45 13.47
C ILE A 39 -3.05 7.07 12.95
N ALA A 40 -2.93 6.06 13.83
CA ALA A 40 -2.67 4.68 13.44
C ALA A 40 -3.73 4.14 12.46
N LEU A 41 -5.01 4.32 12.79
CA LEU A 41 -6.14 3.93 11.93
C LEU A 41 -6.17 4.71 10.62
N GLY A 42 -5.90 6.02 10.66
CA GLY A 42 -5.82 6.89 9.51
C GLY A 42 -4.72 6.46 8.53
N VAL A 43 -3.51 6.22 9.04
CA VAL A 43 -2.38 5.72 8.24
C VAL A 43 -2.70 4.34 7.67
N PHE A 44 -3.26 3.43 8.47
CA PHE A 44 -3.67 2.10 7.99
C PHE A 44 -4.68 2.18 6.84
N SER A 45 -5.70 3.04 6.97
CA SER A 45 -6.71 3.26 5.94
C SER A 45 -6.11 3.89 4.67
N LEU A 46 -5.25 4.89 4.84
CA LEU A 46 -4.60 5.59 3.74
C LEU A 46 -3.69 4.64 2.94
N VAL A 47 -2.88 3.82 3.62
CA VAL A 47 -2.02 2.83 2.98
C VAL A 47 -2.84 1.79 2.21
N ASN A 48 -3.95 1.31 2.79
CA ASN A 48 -4.85 0.38 2.10
C ASN A 48 -5.51 1.03 0.87
N TYR A 49 -5.87 2.31 0.94
CA TYR A 49 -6.42 3.05 -0.19
C TYR A 49 -5.39 3.21 -1.33
N PHE A 50 -4.17 3.66 -1.01
CA PHE A 50 -3.12 3.87 -2.00
C PHE A 50 -2.65 2.57 -2.67
N THR A 51 -2.57 1.46 -1.92
CA THR A 51 -2.17 0.16 -2.48
C THR A 51 -3.26 -0.47 -3.36
N ARG A 52 -4.55 -0.25 -3.07
CA ARG A 52 -5.65 -0.74 -3.90
C ARG A 52 -5.69 -0.09 -5.29
N ARG A 53 -5.36 1.20 -5.41
CA ARG A 53 -5.33 1.91 -6.69
C ARG A 53 -4.28 1.35 -7.66
N LYS A 54 -3.04 1.13 -7.21
CA LYS A 54 -1.95 0.63 -8.09
C LYS A 54 -2.22 -0.75 -8.70
N LYS A 55 -2.79 -1.67 -7.93
CA LYS A 55 -3.08 -3.05 -8.40
C LYS A 55 -4.22 -3.09 -9.41
N LYS A 56 -5.20 -2.18 -9.30
CA LYS A 56 -6.34 -2.08 -10.23
C LYS A 56 -5.89 -1.55 -11.60
N ASP A 57 -4.93 -0.62 -11.64
CA ASP A 57 -4.44 -0.01 -12.88
C ASP A 57 -3.60 -0.99 -13.72
N SER A 58 -2.67 -1.73 -13.09
CA SER A 58 -1.87 -2.77 -13.77
C SER A 58 -2.74 -3.89 -14.36
N ARG A 59 -3.80 -4.32 -13.64
CA ARG A 59 -4.77 -5.30 -14.17
C ARG A 59 -5.55 -4.78 -15.37
N ARG A 60 -5.95 -3.50 -15.38
CA ARG A 60 -6.64 -2.90 -16.52
C ARG A 60 -5.75 -2.89 -17.77
N LYS A 61 -4.51 -2.41 -17.64
CA LYS A 61 -3.54 -2.38 -18.74
C LYS A 61 -3.23 -3.77 -19.29
N LYS A 62 -3.06 -4.77 -18.42
CA LYS A 62 -2.90 -6.17 -18.83
C LYS A 62 -4.10 -6.67 -19.64
N ASN A 63 -5.33 -6.39 -19.18
CA ASN A 63 -6.55 -6.81 -19.87
C ASN A 63 -6.73 -6.10 -21.22
N GLU A 64 -6.32 -4.83 -21.34
CA GLU A 64 -6.33 -4.12 -22.62
C GLU A 64 -5.36 -4.74 -23.62
N ILE A 65 -4.14 -5.09 -23.20
CA ILE A 65 -3.16 -5.75 -24.09
C ILE A 65 -3.70 -7.10 -24.57
N LEU A 66 -4.29 -7.90 -23.67
CA LEU A 66 -4.89 -9.18 -24.04
C LEU A 66 -6.06 -9.01 -25.03
N LYS A 67 -6.91 -7.99 -24.85
CA LYS A 67 -8.00 -7.68 -25.79
C LYS A 67 -7.49 -7.28 -27.17
N LYS A 68 -6.38 -6.53 -27.25
CA LYS A 68 -5.78 -6.13 -28.53
C LYS A 68 -5.18 -7.33 -29.27
N LEU A 69 -4.57 -8.26 -28.54
CA LEU A 69 -4.07 -9.52 -29.09
C LEU A 69 -5.22 -10.38 -29.66
N GLU A 70 -6.33 -10.50 -28.93
CA GLU A 70 -7.50 -11.28 -29.37
C GLU A 70 -8.13 -10.73 -30.65
N LYS A 71 -8.10 -9.39 -30.83
CA LYS A 71 -8.56 -8.73 -32.05
C LYS A 71 -7.58 -8.80 -33.22
N GLY A 72 -6.37 -9.33 -33.01
CA GLY A 72 -5.29 -9.32 -34.01
C GLY A 72 -4.72 -7.93 -34.28
N GLU A 73 -4.94 -6.95 -33.38
CA GLU A 73 -4.40 -5.58 -33.51
C GLU A 73 -2.90 -5.52 -33.18
N ILE A 74 -2.37 -6.53 -32.48
CA ILE A 74 -0.96 -6.69 -32.11
C ILE A 74 -0.55 -8.16 -32.21
N ASP A 75 0.72 -8.41 -32.51
CA ASP A 75 1.26 -9.77 -32.54
C ASP A 75 1.57 -10.31 -31.13
N ALA A 76 1.82 -11.61 -31.04
CA ALA A 76 2.08 -12.29 -29.78
C ALA A 76 3.40 -11.82 -29.11
N GLU A 77 4.41 -11.47 -29.88
CA GLU A 77 5.72 -11.01 -29.41
C GLU A 77 5.61 -9.58 -28.84
N GLU A 78 4.90 -8.69 -29.53
CA GLU A 78 4.63 -7.32 -29.10
C GLU A 78 3.78 -7.29 -27.83
N ALA A 79 2.78 -8.19 -27.71
CA ALA A 79 1.99 -8.34 -26.50
C ALA A 79 2.86 -8.77 -25.30
N ILE A 80 3.81 -9.68 -25.51
CA ILE A 80 4.74 -10.13 -24.46
C ILE A 80 5.67 -8.99 -24.02
N GLU A 81 6.18 -8.20 -24.96
CA GLU A 81 7.05 -7.07 -24.64
C GLU A 81 6.33 -6.00 -23.81
N ARG A 82 5.10 -5.65 -24.18
CA ARG A 82 4.27 -4.69 -23.44
C ARG A 82 3.88 -5.20 -22.05
N LEU A 83 3.69 -6.51 -21.88
CA LEU A 83 3.44 -7.13 -20.58
C LEU A 83 4.69 -7.17 -19.69
N LYS A 84 5.89 -7.29 -20.26
CA LYS A 84 7.15 -7.23 -19.50
C LYS A 84 7.48 -5.83 -18.98
N LYS A 85 7.00 -4.79 -19.66
CA LYS A 85 7.21 -3.37 -19.29
C LYS A 85 6.21 -2.83 -18.24
N LEU A 86 5.24 -3.65 -17.81
CA LEU A 86 4.17 -3.31 -16.86
C LEU A 86 4.58 -3.53 -15.39
#